data_AF-A0P4B7-F1
#
_entry.id   AF-A0P4B7-F1
#
_cell.length_a   1.000
_cell.length_b   1.000
_cell.length_c   1.000
_cell.angle_alpha   90.00
_cell.angle_beta   90.00
_cell.angle_gamma   90.00
#
_symmetry.space_group_name_H-M   'P 1'
#
loop_
_entity.id
_entity.type
_entity.pdbx_description
1 polymer ?
#
loop_
_entity_poly.entity_id
_entity_poly.type
_entity_poly.pdbx_seq_one_letter_code
_entity_poly.pdbx_strand_id
1 'polypeptide(L)'
;MLRILLIAVALVFGTISALAHPQGHGTLSEEDARILAANSAAYLVNNKVDKEWSPLTQSWSLIPVSQTKIIAKVDSYYVVSVHNPEEDETLYLLIGTNGDVVDANFSGEFPFVYDLNNPDQTPAAE
;
A
#
# COMPACT_ATOMS: atom_id res chain seq x y z
N MET A 1 -1.91 -67.31 34.79
CA MET A 1 -2.02 -66.90 33.37
C MET A 1 -1.59 -65.45 33.27
N LEU A 2 -0.35 -65.22 32.81
CA LEU A 2 0.24 -63.91 32.51
C LEU A 2 -0.59 -63.20 31.42
N ARG A 3 -0.91 -61.89 31.59
CA ARG A 3 -1.30 -61.02 30.47
C ARG A 3 -1.18 -59.52 30.80
N ILE A 4 -0.02 -59.00 30.39
CA ILE A 4 0.18 -57.72 29.69
C ILE A 4 -0.26 -56.44 30.42
N LEU A 5 0.77 -55.78 30.97
CA LEU A 5 0.85 -54.36 31.28
C LEU A 5 0.42 -53.51 30.05
N LEU A 6 -0.68 -52.77 30.15
CA LEU A 6 -1.06 -51.75 29.16
C LEU A 6 -0.58 -50.38 29.65
N ILE A 7 0.54 -49.93 29.12
CA ILE A 7 1.02 -48.55 29.21
C ILE A 7 0.10 -47.72 28.30
N ALA A 8 -0.83 -46.97 28.90
CA ALA A 8 -1.58 -45.95 28.18
C ALA A 8 -0.65 -44.73 27.99
N VAL A 9 -0.11 -44.60 26.78
CA VAL A 9 0.63 -43.41 26.34
C VAL A 9 -0.33 -42.23 26.33
N ALA A 10 0.06 -41.16 27.04
CA ALA A 10 -0.63 -39.89 27.05
C ALA A 10 -0.56 -39.22 25.66
N LEU A 11 -1.71 -39.03 25.01
CA LEU A 11 -1.86 -38.02 23.97
C LEU A 11 -2.45 -36.76 24.62
N VAL A 12 -1.57 -35.87 25.04
CA VAL A 12 -1.96 -34.49 25.35
C VAL A 12 -2.23 -33.82 24.01
N PHE A 13 -3.50 -33.71 23.63
CA PHE A 13 -3.90 -32.77 22.58
C PHE A 13 -3.77 -31.36 23.16
N GLY A 14 -2.56 -30.82 23.11
CA GLY A 14 -2.36 -29.39 23.19
C GLY A 14 -3.02 -28.78 21.96
N THR A 15 -4.22 -28.22 22.11
CA THR A 15 -4.74 -27.29 21.13
C THR A 15 -3.83 -26.07 21.17
N ILE A 16 -2.84 -26.07 20.29
CA ILE A 16 -2.22 -24.82 19.87
C ILE A 16 -3.40 -24.04 19.28
N SER A 17 -3.91 -23.07 20.03
CA SER A 17 -4.71 -22.00 19.45
C SER A 17 -3.78 -21.30 18.47
N ALA A 18 -3.76 -21.79 17.23
CA ALA A 18 -3.35 -20.99 16.11
C ALA A 18 -4.23 -19.75 16.19
N LEU A 19 -3.60 -18.64 16.59
CA LEU A 19 -4.21 -17.34 16.62
C LEU A 19 -4.69 -17.10 15.19
N ALA A 20 -5.99 -17.32 14.98
CA ALA A 20 -6.63 -16.98 13.74
C ALA A 20 -6.40 -15.48 13.55
N HIS A 21 -5.53 -15.12 12.59
CA HIS A 21 -5.35 -13.74 12.17
C HIS A 21 -6.75 -13.16 11.89
N PRO A 22 -7.06 -11.97 12.40
CA PRO A 22 -8.40 -11.42 12.29
C PRO A 22 -8.78 -11.36 10.81
N GLN A 23 -9.94 -11.91 10.53
CA GLN A 23 -10.56 -11.96 9.21
C GLN A 23 -10.68 -10.55 8.62
N GLY A 24 -9.91 -10.29 7.57
CA GLY A 24 -10.13 -9.22 6.60
C GLY A 24 -9.68 -9.74 5.24
N HIS A 25 -10.61 -9.93 4.31
CA HIS A 25 -10.25 -10.36 2.95
C HIS A 25 -9.44 -9.25 2.26
N GLY A 26 -8.12 -9.41 2.15
CA GLY A 26 -7.31 -8.94 1.01
C GLY A 26 -7.17 -7.44 0.73
N THR A 27 -7.43 -6.54 1.68
CA THR A 27 -7.23 -5.09 1.48
C THR A 27 -5.91 -4.60 2.07
N LEU A 28 -5.12 -3.91 1.24
CA LEU A 28 -3.87 -3.23 1.59
C LEU A 28 -4.09 -2.26 2.76
N SER A 29 -3.27 -2.38 3.80
CA SER A 29 -3.30 -1.44 4.92
C SER A 29 -2.76 -0.07 4.50
N GLU A 30 -3.06 0.98 5.26
CA GLU A 30 -2.51 2.33 5.00
C GLU A 30 -0.98 2.37 5.09
N GLU A 31 -0.40 1.61 6.02
CA GLU A 31 1.06 1.52 6.15
C GLU A 31 1.66 0.81 4.94
N ASP A 32 1.04 -0.29 4.49
CA ASP A 32 1.49 -0.99 3.30
C ASP A 32 1.33 -0.14 2.03
N ALA A 33 0.28 0.69 1.95
CA ALA A 33 0.09 1.66 0.86
C ALA A 33 1.20 2.72 0.84
N ARG A 34 1.60 3.22 2.02
CA ARG A 34 2.71 4.16 2.18
C ARG A 34 4.06 3.54 1.81
N ILE A 35 4.31 2.30 2.22
CA ILE A 35 5.50 1.53 1.83
C ILE A 35 5.52 1.33 0.31
N LEU A 36 4.39 0.91 -0.27
CA LEU A 36 4.26 0.71 -1.71
C LEU A 36 4.49 2.00 -2.49
N ALA A 37 4.00 3.15 -2.00
CA ALA A 37 4.22 4.46 -2.61
C ALA A 37 5.72 4.82 -2.65
N ALA A 38 6.44 4.68 -1.53
CA ALA A 38 7.88 4.93 -1.47
C ALA A 38 8.66 4.00 -2.42
N ASN A 39 8.32 2.70 -2.44
CA ASN A 39 8.94 1.74 -3.34
C ASN A 39 8.66 2.04 -4.82
N SER A 40 7.47 2.56 -5.13
CA SER A 40 7.08 2.93 -6.50
C SER A 40 7.83 4.16 -6.98
N ALA A 41 8.07 5.15 -6.11
CA ALA A 41 8.95 6.27 -6.43
C ALA A 41 10.37 5.79 -6.76
N ALA A 42 10.92 4.87 -5.96
CA ALA A 42 12.23 4.26 -6.25
C ALA A 42 12.23 3.45 -7.57
N TYR A 43 11.14 2.74 -7.87
CA TYR A 43 10.97 2.01 -9.13
C TYR A 43 11.01 2.96 -10.34
N LEU A 44 10.35 4.12 -10.26
CA LEU A 44 10.28 5.11 -11.34
C LEU A 44 11.61 5.82 -11.66
N VAL A 45 12.64 5.65 -10.83
CA VAL A 45 14.02 6.11 -11.14
C VAL A 45 14.59 5.36 -12.34
N ASN A 46 14.31 4.06 -12.43
CA ASN A 46 14.91 3.19 -13.46
C ASN A 46 13.89 2.70 -14.50
N ASN A 47 12.60 3.00 -14.31
CA ASN A 47 11.53 2.52 -15.16
C ASN A 47 10.73 3.70 -15.69
N LYS A 48 10.87 3.96 -17.00
CA LYS A 48 10.13 5.01 -17.68
C LYS A 48 8.67 4.62 -17.88
N VAL A 49 7.77 5.56 -17.62
CA VAL A 49 6.35 5.48 -17.98
C VAL A 49 6.01 6.52 -19.05
N ASP A 50 4.81 6.44 -19.63
CA ASP A 50 4.33 7.37 -20.65
C ASP A 50 3.88 8.72 -20.03
N LYS A 51 4.84 9.42 -19.40
CA LYS A 51 4.69 10.74 -18.79
C LYS A 51 5.98 11.54 -19.00
N GLU A 52 5.86 12.83 -19.29
CA GLU A 52 7.02 13.70 -19.59
C GLU A 52 8.01 13.84 -18.44
N TRP A 53 7.53 13.76 -17.19
CA TRP A 53 8.39 13.83 -16.00
C TRP A 53 9.15 12.53 -15.72
N SER A 54 8.90 11.46 -16.48
CA SER A 54 9.48 10.14 -16.26
C SER A 54 10.70 9.87 -17.16
N PRO A 55 11.78 9.27 -16.65
CA PRO A 55 11.97 8.73 -15.29
C PRO A 55 12.23 9.81 -14.24
N LEU A 56 12.04 9.45 -12.97
CA LEU A 56 12.48 10.29 -11.85
C LEU A 56 14.01 10.33 -11.76
N THR A 57 14.54 11.36 -11.11
CA THR A 57 15.98 11.47 -10.84
C THR A 57 16.41 10.48 -9.74
N GLN A 58 17.73 10.33 -9.55
CA GLN A 58 18.29 9.40 -8.56
C GLN A 58 17.92 9.74 -7.10
N SER A 59 17.60 10.99 -6.77
CA SER A 59 17.24 11.42 -5.41
C SER A 59 15.96 10.72 -4.90
N TRP A 60 15.12 10.22 -5.81
CA TRP A 60 13.90 9.46 -5.48
C TRP A 60 14.13 7.99 -5.10
N SER A 61 15.37 7.49 -5.22
CA SER A 61 15.67 6.05 -5.06
C SER A 61 15.53 5.51 -3.62
N LEU A 62 15.53 6.39 -2.61
CA LEU A 62 15.46 5.99 -1.21
C LEU A 62 14.70 7.00 -0.35
N ILE A 63 13.45 7.26 -0.71
CA ILE A 63 12.56 8.09 0.13
C ILE A 63 12.07 7.25 1.32
N PRO A 64 12.33 7.66 2.58
CA PRO A 64 11.86 6.90 3.74
C PRO A 64 10.34 7.01 3.87
N VAL A 65 9.71 5.97 4.40
CA VAL A 65 8.24 5.92 4.60
C VAL A 65 7.73 7.11 5.42
N SER A 66 8.52 7.64 6.36
CA SER A 66 8.17 8.85 7.12
C SER A 66 7.90 10.10 6.26
N GLN A 67 8.39 10.15 5.02
CA GLN A 67 8.12 11.20 4.03
C GLN A 67 6.88 10.92 3.16
N THR A 68 6.13 9.88 3.50
CA THR A 68 4.87 9.55 2.83
C THR A 68 3.67 9.85 3.71
N LYS A 69 2.52 10.20 3.11
CA LYS A 69 1.26 10.45 3.82
C LYS A 69 0.08 9.98 2.98
N ILE A 70 -0.92 9.37 3.62
CA ILE A 70 -2.25 9.20 3.01
C ILE A 70 -2.92 10.57 3.02
N ILE A 71 -3.17 11.14 1.84
CA ILE A 71 -3.86 12.44 1.73
C ILE A 71 -5.35 12.27 1.47
N ALA A 72 -5.77 11.15 0.88
CA ALA A 72 -7.17 10.82 0.67
C ALA A 72 -7.40 9.30 0.67
N LYS A 73 -8.62 8.91 1.04
CA LYS A 73 -9.18 7.56 0.90
C LYS A 73 -10.48 7.71 0.14
N VAL A 74 -10.55 7.14 -1.06
CA VAL A 74 -11.71 7.30 -1.94
C VAL A 74 -12.05 5.94 -2.52
N ASP A 75 -13.25 5.46 -2.18
CA ASP A 75 -13.74 4.14 -2.54
C ASP A 75 -12.73 3.01 -2.27
N SER A 76 -12.14 2.47 -3.33
CA SER A 76 -11.15 1.38 -3.29
C SER A 76 -9.72 1.87 -3.55
N TYR A 77 -9.44 3.14 -3.26
CA TYR A 77 -8.15 3.77 -3.52
C TYR A 77 -7.63 4.58 -2.33
N TYR A 78 -6.31 4.62 -2.23
CA TYR A 78 -5.52 5.58 -1.48
C TYR A 78 -4.89 6.58 -2.43
N VAL A 79 -4.91 7.86 -2.07
CA VAL A 79 -3.98 8.83 -2.63
C VAL A 79 -2.85 9.04 -1.64
N VAL A 80 -1.63 8.71 -2.05
CA VAL A 80 -0.45 8.75 -1.20
C VAL A 80 0.52 9.79 -1.74
N SER A 81 0.89 10.77 -0.92
CA SER A 81 1.97 11.71 -1.23
C SER A 81 3.31 11.13 -0.82
N VAL A 82 4.35 11.33 -1.63
CA VAL A 82 5.76 10.99 -1.36
C VAL A 82 6.59 12.26 -1.54
N HIS A 83 7.10 12.81 -0.46
CA HIS A 83 7.91 14.03 -0.49
C HIS A 83 9.40 13.71 -0.65
N ASN A 84 10.04 14.32 -1.64
CA ASN A 84 11.48 14.29 -1.82
C ASN A 84 12.10 15.58 -1.29
N PRO A 85 12.79 15.56 -0.13
CA PRO A 85 13.36 16.76 0.46
C PRO A 85 14.58 17.30 -0.29
N GLU A 86 15.22 16.52 -1.16
CA GLU A 86 16.36 16.99 -1.96
C GLU A 86 15.92 17.92 -3.10
N GLU A 87 14.72 17.69 -3.63
CA GLU A 87 14.14 18.46 -4.74
C GLU A 87 13.05 19.43 -4.29
N ASP A 88 12.61 19.32 -3.03
CA ASP A 88 11.44 20.01 -2.48
C ASP A 88 10.16 19.75 -3.29
N GLU A 89 10.05 18.53 -3.84
CA GLU A 89 8.93 18.10 -4.68
C GLU A 89 8.10 17.00 -4.01
N THR A 90 6.86 16.84 -4.45
CA THR A 90 5.96 15.79 -3.95
C THR A 90 5.35 15.04 -5.12
N LEU A 91 5.60 13.73 -5.18
CA LEU A 91 4.93 12.82 -6.09
C LEU A 91 3.69 12.27 -5.41
N TYR A 92 2.56 12.28 -6.10
CA TYR A 92 1.32 11.66 -5.64
C TYR A 92 1.08 10.38 -6.42
N LEU A 93 0.70 9.33 -5.72
CA LEU A 93 0.36 8.04 -6.30
C LEU A 93 -1.07 7.66 -5.95
N LEU A 94 -1.79 7.18 -6.95
CA LEU A 94 -3.09 6.54 -6.80
C LEU A 94 -2.89 5.04 -6.64
N ILE A 95 -3.22 4.50 -5.47
CA ILE A 95 -2.96 3.11 -5.11
C ILE A 95 -4.28 2.42 -4.79
N GLY A 96 -4.60 1.36 -5.51
CA GLY A 96 -5.75 0.51 -5.20
C GLY A 96 -5.59 -0.21 -3.87
N THR A 97 -6.69 -0.40 -3.15
CA THR A 97 -6.71 -1.22 -1.92
C THR A 97 -6.36 -2.68 -2.19
N ASN A 98 -6.28 -3.11 -3.44
CA ASN A 98 -5.77 -4.41 -3.87
C ASN A 98 -4.24 -4.46 -4.08
N GLY A 99 -3.53 -3.33 -3.97
CA GLY A 99 -2.07 -3.24 -4.17
C GLY A 99 -1.62 -2.74 -5.55
N ASP A 100 -2.55 -2.39 -6.45
CA ASP A 100 -2.18 -1.86 -7.76
C ASP A 100 -1.80 -0.38 -7.67
N VAL A 101 -0.69 0.01 -8.31
CA VAL A 101 -0.34 1.42 -8.51
C VAL A 101 -0.91 1.86 -9.85
N VAL A 102 -1.95 2.69 -9.82
CA VAL A 102 -2.78 3.00 -11.00
C VAL A 102 -2.21 4.17 -11.80
N ASP A 103 -1.83 5.25 -11.12
CA ASP A 103 -1.27 6.45 -11.76
C ASP A 103 -0.38 7.20 -10.77
N ALA A 104 0.45 8.10 -11.31
CA ALA A 104 1.28 9.00 -10.53
C ALA A 104 1.39 10.37 -11.22
N ASN A 105 1.43 11.45 -10.42
CA ASN A 105 1.64 12.80 -10.92
C ASN A 105 2.14 13.75 -9.80
N PHE A 106 2.56 14.95 -10.19
CA PHE A 106 3.05 15.98 -9.26
C PHE A 106 1.99 17.02 -8.85
N SER A 107 0.77 16.93 -9.40
CA SER A 107 -0.33 17.85 -9.09
C SER A 107 -1.17 17.43 -7.88
N GLY A 108 -1.21 16.13 -7.58
CA GLY A 108 -2.13 15.55 -6.61
C GLY A 108 -3.57 15.37 -7.12
N GLU A 109 -3.86 15.81 -8.34
CA GLU A 109 -5.17 15.68 -8.97
C GLU A 109 -5.28 14.33 -9.70
N PHE A 110 -6.39 13.63 -9.47
CA PHE A 110 -6.70 12.37 -10.14
C PHE A 110 -8.15 12.42 -10.65
N PRO A 111 -8.37 12.34 -11.98
CA PRO A 111 -9.71 12.48 -12.57
C PRO A 111 -10.73 11.42 -12.18
N PHE A 112 -10.37 10.40 -11.41
CA PHE A 112 -11.27 9.33 -10.98
C PHE A 112 -11.44 9.26 -9.46
N VAL A 113 -10.87 10.22 -8.73
CA VAL A 113 -10.88 10.29 -7.28
C VAL A 113 -11.82 11.42 -6.87
N TYR A 114 -13.06 11.07 -6.51
CA TYR A 114 -14.00 12.02 -5.91
C TYR A 114 -13.56 12.37 -4.49
N ASP A 115 -13.21 13.63 -4.23
CA ASP A 115 -12.92 14.08 -2.86
C ASP A 115 -14.20 14.01 -2.01
N LEU A 116 -14.26 13.05 -1.09
CA LEU A 116 -15.38 12.91 -0.15
C LEU A 116 -15.56 14.14 0.76
N ASN A 117 -14.53 14.96 0.94
CA ASN A 117 -14.59 16.21 1.71
C ASN A 117 -14.92 17.42 0.83
N ASN A 118 -14.94 17.26 -0.50
CA ASN A 118 -15.21 18.32 -1.46
C ASN A 118 -15.98 17.75 -2.68
N PRO A 119 -17.21 17.25 -2.47
CA PRO A 119 -17.95 16.45 -3.45
C PRO A 119 -18.33 17.22 -4.73
N ASP A 120 -18.20 18.54 -4.74
CA ASP A 120 -18.52 19.40 -5.88
C ASP A 120 -17.40 19.48 -6.93
N GLN A 121 -16.19 18.97 -6.63
CA GLN A 121 -15.15 18.80 -7.64
C GLN A 121 -15.39 17.51 -8.43
N THR A 122 -16.38 17.56 -9.32
CA THR A 122 -16.51 16.54 -10.36
C THR A 122 -15.36 16.77 -11.37
N PRO A 123 -14.55 15.75 -11.68
CA PRO A 123 -13.62 15.82 -12.80
C PRO A 123 -14.39 16.19 -14.06
N ALA A 124 -13.88 17.18 -14.81
CA ALA A 124 -14.48 17.53 -16.10
C ALA A 124 -14.47 16.27 -16.98
N ALA A 125 -15.65 15.84 -17.43
CA ALA A 125 -15.77 14.77 -18.40
C ALA A 125 -15.09 15.21 -19.70
N GLU A 126 -14.09 14.46 -20.14
CA GLU A 126 -13.56 14.55 -21.52
C GLU A 126 -14.55 13.99 -22.53
#